data_AF-A0A942CT17-F1
#
_entry.id   AF-A0A942CT17-F1
#
_cell.length_a   1.000
_cell.length_b   1.000
_cell.length_c   1.000
_cell.angle_alpha   90.00
_cell.angle_beta   90.00
_cell.angle_gamma   90.00
#
_symmetry.space_group_name_H-M   'P 1'
#
loop_
_entity.id
_entity.type
_entity.pdbx_description
1 polymer ?
#
loop_
_entity_poly.entity_id
_entity_poly.type
_entity_poly.pdbx_seq_one_letter_code
_entity_poly.pdbx_strand_id
1 'polypeptide(L)' 'MFPHNPAPAEFRYDILIEDADGRDLRLESVRDLSTARERLPLLAAQYPGTRLLLRNRLTKVILAQSEDR' A
#
# COMPACT_ATOMS: atom_id res chain seq x y z
N MET A 1 -10.75 -2.62 30.21
CA MET A 1 -10.74 -2.08 28.83
C MET A 1 -9.59 -2.75 28.09
N PHE A 2 -9.89 -3.70 27.20
CA PHE A 2 -8.88 -4.27 26.31
C PHE A 2 -8.63 -3.26 25.18
N PRO A 3 -7.38 -3.05 24.73
CA PRO A 3 -7.15 -2.19 23.58
C PRO A 3 -7.92 -2.79 22.40
N HIS A 4 -8.75 -1.98 21.74
CA HIS A 4 -9.29 -2.29 20.43
C HIS A 4 -8.10 -2.48 19.50
N ASN A 5 -7.60 -3.71 19.40
CA ASN A 5 -6.77 -4.10 18.28
C ASN A 5 -7.74 -4.23 17.12
N PRO A 6 -7.73 -3.31 16.14
CA PRO A 6 -8.67 -3.39 15.03
C PRO A 6 -8.49 -4.74 14.34
N ALA A 7 -9.60 -5.45 14.13
CA ALA A 7 -9.56 -6.75 13.48
C ALA A 7 -8.88 -6.61 12.10
N PRO A 8 -8.06 -7.60 11.67
CA PRO A 8 -7.36 -7.54 10.38
C PRO A 8 -8.28 -7.40 9.15
N ALA A 9 -9.60 -7.52 9.34
CA ALA A 9 -10.65 -7.31 8.35
C ALA A 9 -10.92 -5.83 8.00
N GLU A 10 -10.40 -4.86 8.76
CA GLU A 10 -10.67 -3.44 8.46
C GLU A 10 -9.78 -2.88 7.34
N PHE A 11 -8.60 -3.46 7.10
CA PHE A 11 -7.68 -2.98 6.06
C PHE A 11 -7.93 -3.70 4.73
N ARG A 12 -8.52 -2.99 3.76
CA ARG A 12 -8.88 -3.54 2.45
C ARG A 12 -7.83 -3.32 1.38
N TYR A 13 -6.89 -2.42 1.60
CA TYR A 13 -5.89 -2.04 0.61
C TYR A 13 -4.50 -2.11 1.23
N ASP A 14 -3.53 -2.62 0.47
CA ASP A 14 -2.14 -2.69 0.84
C ASP A 14 -1.34 -1.81 -0.12
N ILE A 15 -0.46 -0.97 0.42
CA ILE A 15 0.58 -0.27 -0.32
C ILE A 15 1.86 -1.10 -0.20
N LEU A 16 2.40 -1.48 -1.34
CA LEU A 16 3.59 -2.31 -1.48
C LEU A 16 4.67 -1.51 -2.20
N ILE A 17 5.93 -1.84 -1.95
CA ILE A 17 7.07 -1.46 -2.79
C ILE A 17 7.54 -2.70 -3.55
N GLU A 18 7.82 -2.52 -4.82
CA GLU A 18 8.56 -3.46 -5.64
C GLU A 18 10.05 -3.13 -5.47
N ASP A 19 10.75 -4.00 -4.75
CA ASP A 19 12.19 -3.91 -4.53
C ASP A 19 12.98 -4.23 -5.83
N ALA A 20 14.26 -3.86 -5.89
CA ALA A 20 15.12 -4.08 -7.06
C ALA A 20 15.24 -5.57 -7.44
N ASP A 21 15.05 -6.48 -6.48
CA ASP A 21 14.99 -7.93 -6.69
C ASP A 21 13.61 -8.43 -7.20
N GLY A 22 12.68 -7.53 -7.52
CA GLY A 22 11.31 -7.85 -7.96
C GLY A 22 10.42 -8.38 -6.84
N ARG A 23 10.74 -8.06 -5.59
CA ARG A 23 10.00 -8.52 -4.41
C ARG A 23 9.03 -7.44 -3.94
N ASP A 24 7.76 -7.84 -3.76
CA ASP A 24 6.73 -6.99 -3.16
C ASP A 24 6.87 -6.96 -1.63
N LEU A 25 7.38 -5.86 -1.07
CA LEU A 25 7.35 -5.61 0.37
C LEU A 25 6.16 -4.73 0.72
N ARG A 26 5.35 -5.15 1.69
CA ARG A 26 4.22 -4.36 2.17
C ARG A 26 4.70 -3.27 3.11
N LEU A 27 4.48 -2.01 2.73
CA LEU A 27 4.77 -0.84 3.56
C LEU A 27 3.64 -0.56 4.53
N GLU A 28 2.42 -0.43 4.02
CA GLU A 28 1.29 0.09 4.78
C GLU A 28 0.00 -0.63 4.36
N SER A 29 -0.90 -0.85 5.33
CA SER A 29 -2.26 -1.33 5.06
C SER A 29 -3.25 -0.24 5.45
N VAL A 30 -4.19 0.02 4.56
CA VAL A 30 -5.17 1.11 4.64
C VAL A 30 -6.58 0.56 4.44
N ARG A 31 -7.54 1.17 5.13
CA ARG A 31 -8.94 0.72 5.14
C ARG A 31 -9.70 1.20 3.91
N ASP A 32 -9.41 2.42 3.50
CA ASP A 32 -10.12 3.15 2.46
C ASP A 32 -9.27 3.39 1.22
N LEU A 33 -9.89 3.31 0.04
CA LEU A 33 -9.21 3.49 -1.23
C LEU A 33 -8.72 4.93 -1.40
N SER A 34 -9.54 5.91 -0.97
CA SER A 34 -9.19 7.33 -1.08
C SER A 34 -7.91 7.64 -0.30
N THR A 35 -7.85 7.24 0.97
CA THR A 35 -6.65 7.38 1.80
C THR A 35 -5.46 6.67 1.19
N ALA A 36 -5.65 5.45 0.66
CA ALA A 36 -4.58 4.72 0.00
C ALA A 36 -4.01 5.47 -1.22
N ARG A 37 -4.89 6.08 -2.03
CA ARG A 37 -4.50 6.88 -3.20
C ARG A 37 -3.80 8.18 -2.81
N GLU A 38 -4.19 8.81 -1.71
CA GLU A 38 -3.51 10.01 -1.19
C GLU A 38 -2.13 9.67 -0.60
N ARG A 39 -2.00 8.51 0.06
CA ARG A 39 -0.74 8.04 0.66
C ARG A 39 0.26 7.56 -0.38
N LEU A 40 -0.18 6.95 -1.48
CA LEU A 40 0.69 6.40 -2.52
C LEU A 40 1.76 7.40 -3.03
N PRO A 41 1.43 8.63 -3.49
CA PRO A 41 2.45 9.59 -3.94
C PRO A 41 3.32 10.14 -2.80
N LEU A 42 2.78 10.26 -1.58
CA LEU A 42 3.55 10.69 -0.40
C LEU A 42 4.62 9.65 -0.02
N LEU A 43 4.30 8.37 -0.16
CA LEU A 43 5.25 7.28 0.05
C LEU A 43 6.22 7.19 -1.13
N ALA A 44 5.77 7.36 -2.37
CA ALA A 44 6.66 7.36 -3.52
C ALA A 44 7.73 8.46 -3.44
N ALA A 45 7.39 9.63 -2.90
CA ALA A 45 8.37 10.69 -2.63
C ALA A 45 9.41 10.33 -1.55
N GLN A 46 9.08 9.42 -0.62
CA GLN A 46 9.99 8.95 0.44
C GLN A 46 10.88 7.79 -0.01
N TYR A 47 10.44 7.04 -1.03
CA TYR A 47 11.17 5.92 -1.62
C TYR A 47 11.49 6.21 -3.10
N PRO A 48 12.37 7.18 -3.39
CA PRO A 48 12.76 7.51 -4.76
C PRO A 48 13.45 6.33 -5.43
N GLY A 49 13.14 6.06 -6.70
CA GLY A 49 13.68 4.92 -7.44
C GLY A 49 13.05 3.58 -7.06
N THR A 50 11.96 3.58 -6.28
CA THR A 50 11.22 2.36 -5.94
C THR A 50 9.79 2.48 -6.47
N ARG A 51 9.31 1.41 -7.11
CA ARG A 51 7.96 1.39 -7.65
C ARG A 51 6.97 0.99 -6.56
N LEU A 52 6.04 1.87 -6.21
CA LEU A 52 4.98 1.56 -5.26
C LEU A 52 3.75 1.03 -5.98
N LEU A 53 3.09 0.06 -5.36
CA LEU A 53 1.91 -0.61 -5.85
C LEU A 53 0.80 -0.52 -4.82
N LEU A 54 -0.37 -0.04 -5.24
CA LEU A 54 -1.59 -0.09 -4.45
C LEU A 54 -2.37 -1.34 -4.84
N ARG A 55 -2.48 -2.31 -3.94
CA ARG A 55 -3.17 -3.58 -4.16
C ARG A 55 -4.41 -3.69 -3.29
N ASN A 56 -5.52 -4.15 -3.85
CA ASN A 56 -6.65 -4.59 -3.05
C ASN A 56 -6.30 -5.92 -2.35
N ARG A 57 -6.39 -5.95 -1.02
CA ARG A 57 -6.01 -7.12 -0.23
C ARG A 57 -6.90 -8.33 -0.47
N LEU A 58 -8.20 -8.08 -0.73
CA LEU A 58 -9.23 -9.11 -0.93
C LEU A 58 -9.14 -9.71 -2.34
N THR A 59 -9.12 -8.86 -3.37
CA THR A 59 -9.13 -9.30 -4.77
C THR A 59 -7.75 -9.52 -5.35
N LYS A 60 -6.69 -9.10 -4.65
CA LYS A 60 -5.28 -9.10 -5.10
C LYS A 60 -5.01 -8.26 -6.35
N VAL A 61 -5.99 -7.47 -6.81
CA VAL A 61 -5.87 -6.59 -7.98
C VAL A 61 -5.02 -5.36 -7.63
N ILE A 62 -4.09 -5.00 -8.52
CA ILE A 62 -3.38 -3.73 -8.47
C ILE A 62 -4.31 -2.63 -8.98
N LEU A 63 -4.60 -1.65 -8.14
CA LEU A 63 -5.51 -0.54 -8.43
C LEU A 63 -4.78 0.71 -8.90
N ALA A 64 -3.54 0.91 -8.45
CA ALA A 64 -2.69 2.00 -8.86
C ALA A 64 -1.21 1.63 -8.65
N GLN A 65 -0.33 2.35 -9.32
CA GLN A 65 1.12 2.24 -9.17
C GLN A 65 1.73 3.64 -9.23
N SER A 66 2.82 3.89 -8.51
CA SER A 66 3.62 5.09 -8.73
C SER A 66 4.55 4.86 -9.92
N GLU A 67 4.53 5.75 -10.90
CA GLU A 67 5.48 5.74 -12.00
C GLU A 67 6.78 6.38 -11.53
N ASP A 68 7.88 5.63 -11.63
CA ASP A 68 9.23 6.18 -11.60
C ASP A 68 9.43 6.94 -12.91
N ARG A 69 9.66 8.26 -12.83
CA ARG A 69 9.87 9.11 -14.01
C ARG A 69 11.27 9.69 -14.00
#